data_AF-A0A2V6N2H0-F1
#
_entry.id   AF-A0A2V6N2H0-F1
#
_cell.length_a   1.000
_cell.length_b   1.000
_cell.length_c   1.000
_cell.angle_alpha   90.00
_cell.angle_beta   90.00
_cell.angle_gamma   90.00
#
_symmetry.space_group_name_H-M   'P 1'
#
loop_
_entity.id
_entity.type
_entity.pdbx_description
1 polymer ?
#
loop_
_entity_poly.entity_id
_entity_poly.type
_entity_poly.pdbx_seq_one_letter_code
_entity_poly.pdbx_strand_id
1 'polypeptide(L)' 'TPAQLALAWVLAQGEDIVPIPGTKRRKYLRENVDALDLMLSADDLERIDEVAPKDVAAGSRYPEAMMRLLGK' A
#
# COMPACT_ATOMS: atom_id res chain seq x y z
N THR A 1 -0.63 13.24 0.13
CA THR A 1 0.71 12.84 -0.37
C THR A 1 0.61 11.49 -1.05
N PRO A 2 1.61 11.03 -1.84
CA PRO A 2 1.56 9.69 -2.42
C PRO A 2 1.41 8.57 -1.37
N ALA A 3 2.05 8.71 -0.21
CA ALA A 3 1.90 7.76 0.90
C ALA A 3 0.47 7.74 1.48
N GLN A 4 -0.13 8.92 1.65
CA GLN A 4 -1.53 9.02 2.08
C GLN A 4 -2.50 8.41 1.08
N LEU A 5 -2.31 8.67 -0.22
CA LEU A 5 -3.13 8.07 -1.28
C LEU A 5 -3.06 6.55 -1.24
N ALA A 6 -1.85 6.00 -1.12
CA ALA A 6 -1.65 4.55 -1.02
C ALA A 6 -2.33 3.96 0.23
N LEU A 7 -2.24 4.62 1.39
CA LEU A 7 -2.91 4.15 2.62
C LEU A 7 -4.44 4.24 2.52
N ALA A 8 -4.97 5.33 1.99
CA ALA A 8 -6.42 5.48 1.76
C ALA A 8 -6.95 4.41 0.80
N TRP A 9 -6.18 4.09 -0.25
CA TRP A 9 -6.54 3.01 -1.17
C TRP A 9 -6.56 1.63 -0.48
N VAL A 10 -5.55 1.31 0.35
CA VAL A 10 -5.53 0.04 1.11
C VAL A 10 -6.74 -0.08 2.03
N LEU A 11 -7.09 1.00 2.74
CA LEU A 11 -8.27 1.05 3.62
C LEU A 11 -9.59 0.91 2.85
N ALA A 12 -9.65 1.36 1.61
CA ALA A 12 -10.84 1.25 0.76
C ALA A 12 -11.11 -0.17 0.23
N GLN A 13 -10.14 -1.10 0.34
CA GLN A 13 -10.28 -2.46 -0.21
C GLN A 13 -11.19 -3.38 0.63
N GLY A 14 -11.47 -3.04 1.89
CA GLY A 14 -12.32 -3.86 2.76
C GLY A 14 -12.22 -3.48 4.24
N GLU A 15 -13.31 -3.68 4.98
CA GLU A 15 -13.36 -3.41 6.43
C GLU A 15 -12.49 -4.38 7.25
N ASP A 16 -12.09 -5.51 6.66
CA ASP A 16 -11.23 -6.53 7.25
C ASP A 16 -9.74 -6.30 6.98
N ILE A 17 -9.38 -5.19 6.32
CA ILE A 17 -7.99 -4.84 5.99
C ILE A 17 -7.47 -3.78 6.96
N VAL A 18 -6.47 -4.16 7.76
CA VAL A 18 -5.84 -3.28 8.76
C VAL A 18 -4.37 -3.02 8.37
N PRO A 19 -4.03 -1.87 7.75
CA PRO A 19 -2.65 -1.56 7.40
C PRO A 19 -1.80 -1.28 8.64
N ILE A 20 -0.54 -1.72 8.62
CA ILE A 20 0.44 -1.51 9.70
C ILE A 20 1.64 -0.66 9.23
N PRO A 21 1.43 0.61 8.84
CA PRO A 21 2.50 1.43 8.29
C PRO A 21 3.55 1.78 9.36
N GLY A 22 4.78 1.33 9.13
CA GLY A 22 5.92 1.64 10.00
C GLY A 22 6.67 2.90 9.57
N THR A 23 7.04 3.75 10.52
CA THR A 23 7.94 4.89 10.28
C THR A 23 8.74 5.24 11.52
N LYS A 24 9.96 5.78 11.31
CA LYS A 24 10.83 6.29 12.39
C LYS A 24 10.66 7.79 12.66
N ARG A 25 9.86 8.50 11.87
CA ARG A 25 9.75 9.97 11.93
C ARG A 25 8.32 10.42 12.25
N ARG A 26 8.18 11.29 13.26
CA ARG A 26 6.88 11.82 13.71
C ARG A 26 6.10 12.54 12.60
N LYS A 27 6.79 13.22 11.69
CA LYS A 27 6.16 13.87 10.53
C LYS A 27 5.36 12.87 9.69
N TYR A 28 5.97 11.74 9.32
CA TYR A 28 5.32 10.72 8.51
C TYR A 28 4.26 9.94 9.30
N LEU A 29 4.42 9.81 10.62
CA LEU A 29 3.35 9.25 11.44
C LEU A 29 2.09 10.08 11.32
N ARG A 30 2.21 11.41 11.39
CA ARG A 30 1.08 12.32 11.20
C ARG A 30 0.51 12.22 9.79
N GLU A 31 1.36 12.26 8.77
CA GLU A 31 0.90 12.08 7.38
C GLU A 31 0.13 10.76 7.19
N ASN A 32 0.59 9.66 7.78
CA ASN A 32 -0.11 8.36 7.70
C ASN A 32 -1.48 8.39 8.39
N VAL A 33 -1.61 9.12 9.51
CA VAL A 33 -2.89 9.28 10.23
C VAL A 33 -3.86 10.13 9.40
N ASP A 34 -3.38 11.23 8.80
CA ASP A 34 -4.19 12.11 7.96
C ASP A 34 -4.74 11.39 6.70
N ALA A 35 -4.26 10.18 6.37
CA ALA A 35 -4.82 9.35 5.29
C ALA A 35 -6.24 8.85 5.61
N LEU A 36 -6.62 8.79 6.89
CA LEU A 36 -7.96 8.35 7.34
C LEU A 36 -9.06 9.32 6.91
N ASP A 37 -8.72 10.58 6.67
CA ASP A 37 -9.66 11.62 6.25
C ASP A 37 -9.85 11.66 4.71
N LEU A 38 -9.13 10.82 3.97
CA LEU A 38 -9.23 10.75 2.51
C LEU A 38 -10.24 9.67 2.10
N MET A 39 -11.36 10.11 1.53
CA MET A 39 -12.32 9.24 0.88
C MET A 39 -12.04 9.20 -0.63
N LEU A 40 -11.80 8.00 -1.16
CA LEU A 40 -11.64 7.78 -2.60
C LEU A 40 -13.00 7.46 -3.21
N SER A 41 -13.34 8.14 -4.29
CA SER A 41 -14.55 7.84 -5.07
C SER A 41 -14.35 6.58 -5.92
N ALA A 42 -15.45 6.06 -6.47
CA ALA A 42 -15.38 4.94 -7.42
C ALA A 42 -14.47 5.27 -8.63
N ASP A 43 -14.60 6.48 -9.18
CA ASP A 43 -13.76 6.97 -10.28
C ASP A 43 -12.27 7.05 -9.91
N ASP A 44 -11.96 7.41 -8.66
CA ASP A 44 -10.58 7.45 -8.18
C ASP A 44 -9.99 6.04 -8.10
N LEU A 45 -10.78 5.08 -7.60
CA LEU A 45 -10.38 3.68 -7.52
C LEU A 45 -10.18 3.07 -8.91
N GLU A 46 -11.06 3.37 -9.86
CA GLU A 46 -10.94 2.91 -11.26
C GLU A 46 -9.66 3.46 -11.90
N ARG A 47 -9.36 4.76 -11.73
CA ARG A 47 -8.10 5.34 -12.23
C ARG A 47 -6.86 4.72 -11.61
N ILE A 48 -6.91 4.34 -10.33
CA ILE A 48 -5.79 3.66 -9.67
C ILE A 48 -5.59 2.27 -10.29
N ASP A 49 -6.66 1.53 -10.53
CA ASP A 49 -6.61 0.20 -11.15
C ASP A 49 -6.09 0.25 -12.60
N GLU A 50 -6.39 1.31 -13.36
CA GLU A 50 -5.86 1.51 -14.71
C GLU A 50 -4.33 1.66 -14.74
N VAL A 51 -3.75 2.40 -13.78
CA VAL A 51 -2.31 2.68 -13.75
C VAL A 51 -1.51 1.62 -13.00
N ALA A 52 -2.15 0.90 -12.07
CA ALA A 52 -1.53 -0.13 -11.25
C ALA A 52 -2.46 -1.36 -11.18
N PRO A 53 -2.61 -2.09 -12.32
CA PRO A 53 -3.52 -3.22 -12.37
C PRO A 53 -3.09 -4.33 -11.42
N LYS A 54 -4.04 -5.20 -11.07
CA LYS A 54 -3.76 -6.40 -10.28
C LYS A 54 -2.60 -7.17 -10.90
N ASP A 55 -1.73 -7.67 -10.05
CA ASP A 55 -0.52 -8.43 -10.40
C ASP A 55 0.59 -7.64 -11.12
N VAL A 56 0.49 -6.32 -11.31
CA VAL A 56 1.56 -5.50 -11.91
C VAL A 56 2.89 -5.62 -11.16
N ALA A 57 2.83 -5.88 -9.85
CA ALA A 57 3.98 -6.07 -8.97
C ALA A 57 4.14 -7.52 -8.49
N ALA A 58 3.49 -8.49 -9.16
CA ALA A 58 3.62 -9.89 -8.81
C ALA A 58 5.07 -10.38 -9.01
N GLY A 59 5.56 -11.14 -8.04
CA GLY A 59 6.93 -11.64 -8.05
C GLY A 59 7.31 -12.30 -6.73
N SER A 60 8.51 -12.84 -6.67
CA SER A 60 9.06 -13.42 -5.44
C SER A 60 9.47 -12.32 -4.45
N ARG A 61 9.38 -12.61 -3.14
CA ARG A 61 9.77 -11.69 -2.06
C ARG A 61 11.21 -11.17 -2.19
N TYR A 62 12.10 -12.01 -2.70
CA TYR A 62 13.47 -11.68 -3.05
C TYR A 62 13.78 -12.21 -4.45
N PRO A 63 14.83 -11.71 -5.14
CA PRO A 63 15.34 -12.35 -6.35
C PRO A 63 15.62 -13.83 -6.12
N GLU A 64 15.48 -14.66 -7.15
CA GLU A 64 15.58 -16.13 -7.05
C GLU A 64 16.87 -16.59 -6.32
N ALA A 65 18.00 -15.96 -6.64
CA ALA A 65 19.29 -16.25 -5.99
C ALA A 65 19.27 -16.01 -4.47
N MET A 66 18.57 -14.97 -4.00
CA MET A 66 18.41 -14.69 -2.57
C MET A 66 17.38 -15.59 -1.91
N MET A 67 16.32 -15.97 -2.61
CA MET A 67 15.34 -16.94 -2.10
C MET A 67 16.00 -18.29 -1.77
N ARG A 68 16.96 -18.75 -2.58
CA ARG A 68 17.72 -19.99 -2.32
C ARG A 68 18.58 -19.94 -1.04
N LEU A 69 18.82 -18.76 -0.47
CA LEU A 69 19.58 -18.59 0.78
C LEU A 69 18.71 -18.69 2.03
N LEU A 70 17.38 -18.60 1.89
CA LEU A 70 16.43 -18.73 3.00
C LEU A 70 16.07 -20.22 3.16
N GLY A 71 16.56 -20.87 4.22
CA GLY A 71 16.22 -22.27 4.54
C GLY A 71 17.41 -23.24 4.64
N LYS A 72 18.51 -22.82 5.28
CA LYS A 72 19.34 -23.78 6.01
C LYS A 72 18.80 -23.94 7.43
#